data_AF-A0A2V8MNI6-F1
#
_entry.id   AF-A0A2V8MNI6-F1
#
_cell.length_a   1.000
_cell.length_b   1.000
_cell.length_c   1.000
_cell.angle_alpha   90.00
_cell.angle_beta   90.00
_cell.angle_gamma   90.00
#
_symmetry.space_group_name_H-M   'P 1'
#
loop_
_entity.id
_entity.type
_entity.pdbx_description
1 polymer ?
#
loop_
_entity_poly.entity_id
_entity_poly.type
_entity_poly.pdbx_seq_one_letter_code
_entity_poly.pdbx_strand_id
1 'polypeptide(L)'
;MNIRVIEDVQEFLALRAEWNRLLSRSSGNTIFLTWEWLSSWWESYAGTDDVLQIIVIRERTGELIGILPLYRRVQPWLPFTRIKTLRFIGDGSWDSDYLDAILIEGREEEILASVWMWLCSQRSWDLLQLTGIPETSSTCRWIKRTTEEPEFVSCAEVSPCLVTDLPESWDEYLSSL
;
A
#
# COMPACT_ATOMS: atom_id res chain seq x y z
N MET A 1 3.60 14.83 12.80
CA MET A 1 2.58 13.96 12.18
C MET A 1 1.83 13.18 13.25
N ASN A 2 0.58 12.82 12.97
CA ASN A 2 -0.24 11.91 13.75
C ASN A 2 -0.51 10.66 12.90
N ILE A 3 -0.30 9.48 13.47
CA ILE A 3 -0.56 8.19 12.83
C ILE A 3 -1.76 7.56 13.54
N ARG A 4 -2.76 7.16 12.77
CA ARG A 4 -3.96 6.47 13.26
C ARG A 4 -4.26 5.27 12.36
N VAL A 5 -4.79 4.20 12.95
CA VAL A 5 -5.31 3.04 12.21
C VAL A 5 -6.82 3.15 12.13
N ILE A 6 -7.35 2.93 10.94
CA ILE A 6 -8.77 2.76 10.69
C ILE A 6 -9.04 1.27 10.51
N GLU A 7 -9.82 0.73 11.46
CA GLU A 7 -10.29 -0.67 11.45
C GLU A 7 -11.79 -0.77 11.13
N ASP A 8 -12.51 0.36 11.16
CA ASP A 8 -13.94 0.43 10.88
C ASP A 8 -14.22 0.73 9.40
N VAL A 9 -15.15 -0.03 8.82
CA VAL A 9 -15.51 0.09 7.41
C VAL A 9 -16.21 1.42 7.12
N GLN A 10 -17.04 1.95 8.03
CA GLN A 10 -17.71 3.24 7.80
C GLN A 10 -16.70 4.40 7.77
N GLU A 11 -15.68 4.34 8.63
CA GLU A 11 -14.57 5.29 8.58
C GLU A 11 -13.78 5.20 7.26
N PHE A 12 -13.54 4.00 6.73
CA PHE A 12 -12.94 3.83 5.40
C PHE A 12 -13.83 4.43 4.30
N LEU A 13 -15.14 4.16 4.34
CA LEU A 13 -16.05 4.70 3.34
C LEU A 13 -16.12 6.23 3.38
N ALA A 14 -16.00 6.83 4.57
CA ALA A 14 -15.98 8.28 4.75
C ALA A 14 -14.70 8.96 4.18
N LEU A 15 -13.60 8.22 3.98
CA LEU A 15 -12.35 8.79 3.48
C LEU A 15 -12.35 9.16 2.00
N ARG A 16 -13.36 8.75 1.22
CA ARG A 16 -13.37 8.86 -0.26
C ARG A 16 -12.82 10.18 -0.80
N ALA A 17 -13.33 11.31 -0.31
CA ALA A 17 -12.97 12.63 -0.84
C ALA A 17 -11.52 13.02 -0.50
N GLU A 18 -11.05 12.74 0.72
CA GLU A 18 -9.67 13.03 1.12
C GLU A 18 -8.67 12.06 0.48
N TRP A 19 -9.06 10.79 0.34
CA TRP A 19 -8.29 9.74 -0.33
C TRP A 19 -7.94 10.14 -1.75
N ASN A 20 -8.95 10.43 -2.57
CA ASN A 20 -8.75 10.76 -3.97
C ASN A 20 -8.02 12.10 -4.15
N ARG A 21 -8.21 13.05 -3.21
CA ARG A 21 -7.43 14.29 -3.20
C ARG A 21 -5.95 14.03 -2.92
N LEU A 22 -5.62 13.18 -1.95
CA LEU A 22 -4.24 12.80 -1.67
C LEU A 22 -3.63 12.03 -2.85
N LEU A 23 -4.35 11.05 -3.40
CA LEU A 23 -3.90 10.24 -4.52
C LEU A 23 -3.57 11.09 -5.76
N SER A 24 -4.38 12.11 -6.06
CA SER A 24 -4.11 13.03 -7.17
C SER A 24 -2.83 13.86 -7.00
N ARG A 25 -2.27 13.91 -5.78
CA ARG A 25 -1.05 14.62 -5.40
C ARG A 25 0.08 13.67 -5.01
N SER A 26 -0.09 12.36 -5.23
CA SER A 26 0.94 11.36 -4.97
C SER A 26 1.69 11.03 -6.27
N SER A 27 2.89 10.47 -6.12
CA SER A 27 3.68 9.93 -7.23
C SER A 27 3.10 8.62 -7.80
N GLY A 28 2.13 8.00 -7.13
CA GLY A 28 1.51 6.73 -7.48
C GLY A 28 0.02 6.85 -7.81
N ASN A 29 -0.37 7.80 -8.68
CA ASN A 29 -1.77 8.04 -9.04
C ASN A 29 -2.29 7.00 -10.07
N THR A 30 -2.51 5.76 -9.63
CA THR A 30 -3.01 4.64 -10.46
C THR A 30 -4.46 4.29 -10.13
N ILE A 31 -5.16 3.64 -11.07
CA ILE A 31 -6.55 3.20 -10.87
C ILE A 31 -6.69 2.25 -9.67
N PHE A 32 -5.69 1.38 -9.46
CA PHE A 32 -5.69 0.36 -8.41
C PHE A 32 -5.52 0.95 -7.00
N LEU A 33 -5.09 2.21 -6.90
CA LEU A 33 -4.97 2.95 -5.65
C LEU A 33 -6.14 3.89 -5.38
N THR A 34 -7.11 3.98 -6.30
CA THR A 34 -8.33 4.77 -6.08
C THR A 34 -9.14 4.21 -4.92
N TRP A 35 -9.85 5.10 -4.23
CA TRP A 35 -10.79 4.67 -3.19
C TRP A 35 -11.84 3.71 -3.75
N GLU A 36 -12.34 4.00 -4.96
CA GLU A 36 -13.36 3.19 -5.64
C GLU A 36 -12.88 1.75 -5.86
N TRP A 37 -11.64 1.57 -6.33
CA TRP A 37 -11.07 0.25 -6.55
C TRP A 37 -10.90 -0.51 -5.23
N LEU A 38 -10.21 0.10 -4.26
CA LEU A 38 -9.86 -0.56 -3.00
C LEU A 38 -11.06 -0.83 -2.10
N SER A 39 -12.08 0.03 -2.12
CA SER A 39 -13.34 -0.20 -1.38
C SER A 39 -14.14 -1.35 -2.00
N SER A 40 -14.20 -1.40 -3.34
CA SER A 40 -14.88 -2.48 -4.07
C SER A 40 -14.15 -3.81 -3.89
N TRP A 41 -12.82 -3.78 -3.89
CA TRP A 41 -11.99 -4.94 -3.59
C TRP A 41 -12.24 -5.45 -2.17
N TRP A 42 -12.25 -4.55 -1.18
CA TRP A 42 -12.51 -4.91 0.22
C TRP A 42 -13.89 -5.58 0.37
N GLU A 43 -14.92 -5.02 -0.24
CA GLU A 43 -16.27 -5.59 -0.21
C GLU A 43 -16.34 -6.99 -0.85
N SER A 44 -15.57 -7.21 -1.93
CA SER A 44 -15.67 -8.43 -2.73
C SER A 44 -14.76 -9.57 -2.26
N TYR A 45 -13.57 -9.24 -1.73
CA TYR A 45 -12.48 -10.21 -1.51
C TYR A 45 -12.01 -10.31 -0.05
N ALA A 46 -12.41 -9.41 0.84
CA ALA A 46 -12.06 -9.54 2.25
C ALA A 46 -12.70 -10.81 2.84
N GLY A 47 -11.88 -11.61 3.53
CA GLY A 47 -12.34 -12.79 4.26
C GLY A 47 -13.02 -12.41 5.56
N THR A 48 -13.83 -13.33 6.11
CA THR A 48 -14.59 -13.10 7.36
C THR A 48 -13.71 -12.73 8.56
N ASP A 49 -12.48 -13.22 8.60
CA ASP A 49 -11.51 -12.97 9.68
C ASP A 49 -10.50 -11.87 9.34
N ASP A 50 -10.61 -11.24 8.15
CA ASP A 50 -9.76 -10.13 7.78
C ASP A 50 -10.19 -8.87 8.52
N VAL A 51 -9.21 -8.12 9.04
CA VAL A 51 -9.45 -6.89 9.78
C VAL A 51 -8.82 -5.74 9.02
N LEU A 52 -9.59 -4.71 8.75
CA LEU A 52 -9.09 -3.50 8.11
C LEU A 52 -7.97 -2.86 8.95
N GLN A 53 -6.91 -2.37 8.30
CA GLN A 53 -5.76 -1.74 8.95
C GLN A 53 -5.28 -0.54 8.13
N ILE A 54 -6.17 0.35 7.72
CA ILE A 54 -5.77 1.51 6.94
C ILE A 54 -5.02 2.49 7.85
N ILE A 55 -3.72 2.64 7.64
CA ILE A 55 -2.90 3.56 8.41
C ILE A 55 -3.01 4.93 7.74
N VAL A 56 -3.60 5.89 8.43
CA VAL A 56 -3.70 7.29 7.99
C VAL A 56 -2.68 8.15 8.71
N ILE A 57 -1.97 8.96 7.94
CA ILE A 57 -0.96 9.89 8.43
C ILE A 57 -1.46 11.30 8.16
N ARG A 58 -1.65 12.05 9.24
CA ARG A 58 -2.09 13.44 9.18
C ARG A 58 -1.03 14.39 9.70
N GLU A 59 -0.99 15.58 9.13
CA GLU A 59 -0.25 16.69 9.71
C GLU A 59 -0.85 17.15 11.03
N ARG A 60 -0.09 17.94 11.79
CA ARG A 60 -0.62 18.59 13.01
C ARG A 60 -1.80 19.52 12.71
N THR A 61 -1.88 20.03 11.49
CA THR A 61 -3.00 20.84 10.97
C THR A 61 -4.25 20.03 10.64
N GLY A 62 -4.14 18.69 10.62
CA GLY A 62 -5.22 17.77 10.24
C GLY A 62 -5.22 17.32 8.77
N GLU A 63 -4.38 17.91 7.92
CA GLU A 63 -4.27 17.52 6.50
C GLU A 63 -3.81 16.06 6.37
N LEU A 64 -4.50 15.28 5.55
CA LEU A 64 -4.11 13.91 5.21
C LEU A 64 -2.93 13.93 4.23
N ILE A 65 -1.80 13.36 4.66
CA ILE A 65 -0.54 13.38 3.90
C ILE A 65 -0.03 11.98 3.54
N GLY A 66 -0.62 10.93 4.12
CA GLY A 66 -0.23 9.56 3.84
C GLY A 66 -1.35 8.57 4.15
N ILE A 67 -1.45 7.53 3.35
CA ILE A 67 -2.32 6.38 3.56
C ILE A 67 -1.51 5.12 3.22
N LEU A 68 -1.47 4.15 4.13
CA LEU A 68 -1.09 2.79 3.79
C LEU A 68 -2.37 1.93 3.79
N PRO A 69 -2.87 1.52 2.60
CA PRO A 69 -4.11 0.77 2.46
C PRO A 69 -3.90 -0.69 2.84
N LEU A 70 -3.86 -1.00 4.14
CA LEU A 70 -3.58 -2.36 4.61
C LEU A 70 -4.81 -3.04 5.21
N TYR A 71 -4.73 -4.36 5.27
CA TYR A 71 -5.55 -5.21 6.13
C TYR A 71 -4.68 -6.26 6.82
N ARG A 72 -5.17 -6.78 7.94
CA ARG A 72 -4.55 -7.87 8.68
C ARG A 72 -5.31 -9.15 8.40
N ARG A 73 -4.58 -10.17 7.94
CA ARG A 73 -5.06 -11.54 7.81
C ARG A 73 -4.38 -12.43 8.84
N VAL A 74 -5.15 -13.30 9.49
CA VAL A 74 -4.62 -14.29 10.43
C VAL A 74 -4.64 -15.67 9.77
N GLN A 75 -3.48 -16.25 9.52
CA GLN A 75 -3.36 -17.55 8.85
C GLN A 75 -2.69 -18.59 9.75
N PRO A 76 -3.06 -19.88 9.64
CA PRO A 76 -2.28 -20.97 10.26
C PRO A 76 -0.87 -20.99 9.67
N TRP A 77 0.15 -21.23 10.52
CA TRP A 77 1.55 -21.33 10.06
C TRP A 77 2.19 -22.68 10.41
N LEU A 78 2.19 -23.05 11.69
CA LEU A 78 2.57 -24.37 12.19
C LEU A 78 1.42 -24.95 13.03
N PRO A 79 1.45 -26.25 13.40
CA PRO A 79 0.46 -26.80 14.32
C PRO A 79 0.31 -25.92 15.57
N PHE A 80 -0.94 -25.50 15.84
CA PHE A 80 -1.31 -24.65 16.98
C PHE A 80 -0.77 -23.20 16.98
N THR A 81 -0.16 -22.72 15.90
CA THR A 81 0.27 -21.32 15.77
C THR A 81 -0.44 -20.60 14.62
N ARG A 82 -0.54 -19.28 14.77
CA ARG A 82 -1.14 -18.38 13.78
C ARG A 82 -0.19 -17.22 13.53
N ILE A 83 -0.11 -16.76 12.29
CA ILE A 83 0.66 -15.59 11.88
C ILE A 83 -0.30 -14.47 11.48
N LYS A 84 -0.02 -13.26 11.96
CA LYS A 84 -0.75 -12.03 11.64
C LYS A 84 -0.02 -11.29 10.55
N THR A 85 -0.53 -11.36 9.33
CA THR A 85 0.10 -10.75 8.15
C THR A 85 -0.61 -9.45 7.81
N LEU A 86 0.12 -8.35 7.73
CA LEU A 86 -0.34 -7.11 7.11
C LEU A 86 -0.11 -7.19 5.60
N ARG A 87 -1.17 -6.92 4.83
CA ARG A 87 -1.19 -6.98 3.36
C ARG A 87 -1.86 -5.74 2.79
N PHE A 88 -1.54 -5.37 1.55
CA PHE A 88 -2.30 -4.34 0.86
C PHE A 88 -3.73 -4.79 0.57
N ILE A 89 -4.69 -3.90 0.79
CA ILE A 89 -6.00 -4.00 0.15
C ILE A 89 -5.75 -4.00 -1.36
N GLY A 90 -6.40 -4.89 -2.12
CA GLY A 90 -6.09 -5.14 -3.53
C GLY A 90 -5.24 -6.39 -3.79
N ASP A 91 -4.57 -6.94 -2.77
CA ASP A 91 -3.64 -8.07 -2.95
C ASP A 91 -4.32 -9.45 -2.78
N GLY A 92 -4.04 -10.37 -3.70
CA GLY A 92 -4.41 -11.79 -3.65
C GLY A 92 -5.52 -12.22 -4.63
N SER A 93 -6.14 -11.27 -5.33
CA SER A 93 -7.15 -11.49 -6.38
C SER A 93 -6.54 -11.56 -7.80
N TRP A 94 -5.30 -11.09 -7.97
CA TRP A 94 -4.61 -10.97 -9.28
C TRP A 94 -5.27 -10.00 -10.27
N ASP A 95 -6.12 -9.11 -9.78
CA ASP A 95 -6.80 -8.07 -10.57
C ASP A 95 -6.19 -6.68 -10.37
N SER A 96 -5.25 -6.54 -9.43
CA SER A 96 -4.67 -5.26 -9.02
C SER A 96 -3.16 -5.26 -9.25
N ASP A 97 -2.68 -4.25 -9.96
CA ASP A 97 -1.25 -3.97 -10.15
C ASP A 97 -0.85 -2.67 -9.46
N TYR A 98 0.45 -2.42 -9.32
CA TYR A 98 1.00 -1.14 -8.86
C TYR A 98 0.42 -0.66 -7.51
N LEU A 99 0.23 -1.58 -6.57
CA LEU A 99 -0.20 -1.30 -5.20
C LEU A 99 0.93 -0.64 -4.41
N ASP A 100 0.59 0.25 -3.48
CA ASP A 100 1.56 1.10 -2.81
C ASP A 100 0.98 1.83 -1.59
N ALA A 101 1.86 2.47 -0.82
CA ALA A 101 1.49 3.58 0.03
C ALA A 101 1.14 4.82 -0.81
N ILE A 102 0.06 5.50 -0.44
CA ILE A 102 -0.36 6.75 -1.07
C ILE A 102 0.19 7.89 -0.21
N LEU A 103 1.28 8.50 -0.66
CA LEU A 103 2.02 9.50 0.10
C LEU A 103 2.05 10.82 -0.66
N ILE A 104 1.99 11.94 0.06
CA ILE A 104 2.15 13.24 -0.57
C ILE A 104 3.53 13.35 -1.23
N GLU A 105 3.56 13.81 -2.48
CA GLU A 105 4.80 13.95 -3.24
C GLU A 105 5.82 14.86 -2.52
N GLY A 106 7.08 14.43 -2.50
CA GLY A 106 8.20 15.16 -1.91
C GLY A 106 8.40 14.92 -0.41
N ARG A 107 7.57 14.08 0.23
CA ARG A 107 7.68 13.73 1.66
C ARG A 107 7.63 12.24 1.96
N GLU A 108 7.79 11.42 0.93
CA GLU A 108 7.64 9.97 1.02
C GLU A 108 8.60 9.37 2.05
N GLU A 109 9.89 9.71 2.00
CA GLU A 109 10.89 9.16 2.94
C GLU A 109 10.61 9.52 4.41
N GLU A 110 10.20 10.77 4.67
CA GLU A 110 9.87 11.26 6.01
C GLU A 110 8.69 10.48 6.61
N ILE A 111 7.65 10.28 5.78
CA ILE A 111 6.44 9.58 6.20
C ILE A 111 6.72 8.08 6.37
N LEU A 112 7.42 7.44 5.42
CA LEU A 112 7.77 6.03 5.49
C LEU A 112 8.62 5.71 6.73
N ALA A 113 9.61 6.55 7.05
CA ALA A 113 10.40 6.40 8.27
C ALA A 113 9.53 6.48 9.53
N SER A 114 8.60 7.44 9.58
CA SER A 114 7.67 7.61 10.70
C SER A 114 6.72 6.41 10.85
N VAL A 115 6.18 5.92 9.73
CA VAL A 115 5.28 4.76 9.70
C VAL A 115 6.02 3.49 10.09
N TRP A 116 7.26 3.30 9.65
CA TRP A 116 8.07 2.14 10.01
C TRP A 116 8.38 2.09 11.50
N MET A 117 8.88 3.19 12.08
CA MET A 117 9.11 3.27 13.53
C MET A 117 7.82 2.97 14.30
N TRP A 118 6.68 3.48 13.83
CA TRP A 118 5.39 3.19 14.42
C TRP A 118 5.04 1.69 14.30
N LEU A 119 5.19 1.07 13.12
CA LEU A 119 4.95 -0.36 12.90
C LEU A 119 5.82 -1.24 13.79
N CYS A 120 7.11 -0.96 13.91
CA CYS A 120 8.03 -1.69 14.78
C CYS A 120 7.66 -1.59 16.27
N SER A 121 7.01 -0.50 16.68
CA SER A 121 6.51 -0.35 18.05
C SER A 121 5.22 -1.13 18.33
N GLN A 122 4.53 -1.61 17.29
CA GLN A 122 3.30 -2.39 17.43
C GLN A 122 3.61 -3.89 17.56
N ARG A 123 2.85 -4.59 18.41
CA ARG A 123 2.89 -6.07 18.55
C ARG A 123 1.72 -6.79 17.88
N SER A 124 1.00 -6.08 17.02
CA SER A 124 -0.25 -6.56 16.40
C SER A 124 -0.06 -7.31 15.09
N TRP A 125 1.18 -7.43 14.59
CA TRP A 125 1.54 -8.09 13.35
C TRP A 125 2.85 -8.88 13.51
N ASP A 126 3.00 -9.92 12.67
CA ASP A 126 4.16 -10.82 12.65
C ASP A 126 4.88 -10.78 11.28
N LEU A 127 4.13 -10.52 10.19
CA LEU A 127 4.64 -10.44 8.83
C LEU A 127 4.06 -9.21 8.12
N LEU A 128 4.91 -8.46 7.42
CA LEU A 128 4.51 -7.40 6.50
C LEU A 128 4.72 -7.91 5.07
N GLN A 129 3.64 -8.21 4.36
CA GLN A 129 3.68 -8.69 2.98
C GLN A 129 3.12 -7.61 2.05
N LEU A 130 4.02 -6.96 1.31
CA LEU A 130 3.68 -5.89 0.39
C LEU A 130 3.94 -6.37 -1.04
N THR A 131 2.87 -6.66 -1.76
CA THR A 131 2.91 -7.20 -3.13
C THR A 131 2.46 -6.14 -4.13
N GLY A 132 3.02 -6.16 -5.34
CA GLY A 132 2.61 -5.28 -6.43
C GLY A 132 3.21 -3.86 -6.38
N ILE A 133 4.23 -3.61 -5.56
CA ILE A 133 4.88 -2.28 -5.52
C ILE A 133 5.70 -2.05 -6.79
N PRO A 134 5.48 -0.94 -7.53
CA PRO A 134 6.32 -0.56 -8.66
C PRO A 134 7.79 -0.43 -8.25
N GLU A 135 8.73 -0.89 -9.07
CA GLU A 135 10.16 -0.76 -8.76
C GLU A 135 10.61 0.72 -8.64
N THR A 136 9.96 1.60 -9.39
CA THR A 136 10.22 3.05 -9.38
C THR A 136 9.66 3.75 -8.14
N SER A 137 8.81 3.09 -7.35
CA SER A 137 8.18 3.66 -6.15
C SER A 137 9.18 4.03 -5.07
N SER A 138 8.93 5.17 -4.42
CA SER A 138 9.62 5.59 -3.19
C SER A 138 9.49 4.56 -2.08
N THR A 139 8.34 3.87 -1.96
CA THR A 139 8.12 2.80 -0.98
C THR A 139 9.03 1.61 -1.24
N CYS A 140 9.13 1.15 -2.49
CA CYS A 140 10.01 0.04 -2.87
C CYS A 140 11.47 0.37 -2.56
N ARG A 141 11.92 1.56 -2.97
CA ARG A 141 13.28 2.05 -2.71
C ARG A 141 13.59 2.13 -1.22
N TRP A 142 12.66 2.67 -0.43
CA TRP A 142 12.82 2.84 1.01
C TRP A 142 12.88 1.50 1.74
N ILE A 143 12.03 0.52 1.38
CA ILE A 143 12.03 -0.83 1.97
C ILE A 143 13.36 -1.52 1.68
N LYS A 144 13.79 -1.52 0.40
CA LYS A 144 15.08 -2.12 -0.01
C LYS A 144 16.26 -1.60 0.81
N ARG A 145 16.24 -0.31 1.19
CA ARG A 145 17.29 0.33 2.00
C ARG A 145 17.18 0.00 3.49
N THR A 146 15.97 -0.13 4.02
CA THR A 146 15.73 -0.18 5.48
C THR A 146 15.74 -1.60 6.03
N THR A 147 15.53 -2.62 5.19
CA THR A 147 15.50 -4.02 5.64
C THR A 147 16.88 -4.69 5.73
N GLU A 148 17.96 -3.90 5.70
CA GLU A 148 19.32 -4.37 6.03
C GLU A 148 19.58 -4.43 7.55
N GLU A 149 18.62 -3.99 8.36
CA GLU A 149 18.69 -4.01 9.83
C GLU A 149 18.58 -5.44 10.40
N PRO A 150 19.41 -5.81 11.40
CA PRO A 150 19.53 -7.19 11.88
C PRO A 150 18.30 -7.77 12.60
N GLU A 151 17.32 -6.94 12.97
CA GLU A 151 16.08 -7.38 13.64
C GLU A 151 15.02 -7.92 12.67
N PHE A 152 15.16 -7.67 11.36
CA PHE A 152 14.18 -8.08 10.36
C PHE A 152 14.81 -8.99 9.32
N VAL A 153 14.04 -9.97 8.86
CA VAL A 153 14.39 -10.77 7.69
C VAL A 153 13.52 -10.30 6.54
N SER A 154 14.14 -9.71 5.51
CA SER A 154 13.44 -9.37 4.26
C SER A 154 13.70 -10.39 3.17
N CYS A 155 12.64 -10.69 2.43
CA CYS A 155 12.70 -11.37 1.16
C CYS A 155 11.96 -10.51 0.13
N ALA A 156 12.51 -10.40 -1.07
CA ALA A 156 11.88 -9.69 -2.18
C ALA A 156 11.91 -10.57 -3.42
N GLU A 157 10.78 -10.64 -4.12
CA GLU A 157 10.64 -11.29 -5.41
C GLU A 157 10.29 -10.24 -6.46
N VAL A 158 10.95 -10.30 -7.61
CA VAL A 158 10.70 -9.38 -8.73
C VAL A 158 9.91 -10.13 -9.79
N SER A 159 8.72 -9.61 -10.12
CA SER A 159 7.93 -10.08 -11.24
C SER A 159 8.07 -9.10 -12.41
N PRO A 160 8.47 -9.55 -13.61
CA PRO A 160 8.61 -8.66 -14.76
C PRO A 160 7.24 -8.17 -15.22
N CYS A 161 7.15 -6.87 -15.47
CA CYS A 161 5.98 -6.24 -16.09
C CYS A 161 6.43 -5.61 -17.42
N LEU A 162 5.82 -6.02 -18.53
CA LEU A 162 6.12 -5.46 -19.84
C LEU A 162 5.25 -4.22 -20.06
N VAL A 163 5.89 -3.07 -20.07
CA VAL A 163 5.29 -1.78 -20.39
C VAL A 163 5.98 -1.21 -21.63
N THR A 164 5.20 -0.51 -22.45
CA THR A 164 5.71 0.29 -23.56
C THR A 164 5.24 1.71 -23.38
N ASP A 165 6.15 2.66 -23.54
CA ASP A 165 5.78 4.06 -23.66
C ASP A 165 5.07 4.24 -24.99
N LEU A 166 3.86 4.77 -24.96
CA LEU A 166 3.13 5.07 -26.18
C LEU A 166 3.60 6.42 -26.72
N PRO A 167 3.94 6.51 -28.01
CA PRO A 167 4.22 7.79 -28.64
C PRO A 167 2.96 8.65 -28.71
N GLU A 168 3.11 9.93 -29.06
CA GLU A 168 2.00 10.89 -29.04
C GLU A 168 0.94 10.60 -30.12
N SER A 169 1.28 9.78 -31.13
CA SER A 169 0.37 9.45 -32.22
C SER A 169 0.33 7.97 -32.58
N TRP A 170 -0.82 7.57 -33.15
CA TRP A 170 -1.01 6.22 -33.68
C TRP A 170 -0.04 5.86 -34.80
N ASP A 171 0.27 6.82 -35.68
CA ASP A 171 1.16 6.59 -36.83
C ASP A 171 2.62 6.36 -36.40
N GLU A 172 3.08 7.07 -35.37
CA GLU A 172 4.40 6.84 -34.75
C GLU A 172 4.46 5.46 -34.08
N TYR A 173 3.39 5.08 -33.36
CA TYR A 173 3.30 3.76 -32.76
C TYR A 173 3.38 2.66 -33.82
N LEU A 174 2.59 2.77 -34.89
CA LEU A 174 2.58 1.80 -35.99
C LEU A 174 3.95 1.67 -36.67
N SER A 175 4.70 2.77 -36.78
CA SER A 175 6.03 2.79 -37.39
C SER A 175 7.12 2.15 -36.51
N SER A 176 6.83 1.92 -35.23
CA SER A 176 7.77 1.35 -34.24
C SER A 176 7.62 -0.17 -34.02
N LEU A 177 6.58 -0.79 -34.60
CA LEU A 177 6.31 -2.24 -34.57
C LEU A 177 7.09 -3.00 -35.65
#